data_AF-A0A5C4USD3-F1
#
_entry.id   AF-A0A5C4USD3-F1
#
_cell.length_a   1.000
_cell.length_b   1.000
_cell.length_c   1.000
_cell.angle_alpha   90.00
_cell.angle_beta   90.00
_cell.angle_gamma   90.00
#
_symmetry.space_group_name_H-M   'P 1'
#
loop_
_entity.id
_entity.type
_entity.pdbx_description
1 polymer ?
#
loop_
_entity_poly.entity_id
_entity_poly.type
_entity_poly.pdbx_seq_one_letter_code
_entity_poly.pdbx_strand_id
1 'polypeptide(L)'
;MRIGELAALAGTSPRALRHYESLGLLPARRDHRGHRDYDENDLRLLRQIRVLQDFGFGLEETRPFVECLRAGHPSGDVCPASLATYRAKLAELDAVIAELTQVRDEVRSRLQHAEAATAPAPAPACVFTPPSHPH
;
A
#
# COMPACT_ATOMS: atom_id res chain seq x y z
N MET A 1 -6.80 -28.42 11.38
CA MET A 1 -7.58 -27.23 11.82
C MET A 1 -8.81 -27.06 10.96
N ARG A 2 -9.92 -26.60 11.54
CA ARG A 2 -11.15 -26.28 10.77
C ARG A 2 -11.08 -24.86 10.16
N ILE A 3 -11.92 -24.58 9.16
CA ILE A 3 -11.95 -23.25 8.51
C ILE A 3 -12.20 -22.09 9.49
N GLY A 4 -13.03 -22.30 10.52
CA GLY A 4 -13.30 -21.28 11.53
C GLY A 4 -12.10 -21.00 12.42
N GLU A 5 -11.42 -22.06 12.85
CA GLU A 5 -10.18 -21.98 13.63
C GLU A 5 -9.06 -21.32 12.84
N LEU A 6 -8.85 -21.74 11.58
CA LEU A 6 -7.88 -21.13 10.68
C LEU A 6 -8.16 -19.64 10.46
N ALA A 7 -9.44 -19.28 10.28
CA ALA A 7 -9.82 -17.88 10.08
C ALA A 7 -9.47 -17.02 11.30
N ALA A 8 -9.76 -17.52 12.51
CA ALA A 8 -9.42 -16.84 13.75
C ALA A 8 -7.91 -16.67 13.91
N LEU A 9 -7.13 -17.74 13.69
CA LEU A 9 -5.66 -17.72 13.81
C LEU A 9 -4.97 -16.83 12.76
N ALA A 10 -5.58 -16.70 11.58
CA ALA A 10 -5.09 -15.86 10.49
C ALA A 10 -5.65 -14.42 10.53
N GLY A 11 -6.47 -14.06 11.53
CA GLY A 11 -7.06 -12.73 11.64
C GLY A 11 -7.98 -12.37 10.47
N THR A 12 -8.74 -13.34 9.95
CA THR A 12 -9.62 -13.18 8.79
C THR A 12 -10.98 -13.85 8.99
N SER A 13 -11.81 -13.87 7.94
CA SER A 13 -13.12 -14.52 7.95
C SER A 13 -13.13 -15.82 7.15
N PRO A 14 -13.97 -16.81 7.50
CA PRO A 14 -14.17 -18.01 6.68
C PRO A 14 -14.62 -17.69 5.24
N ARG A 15 -15.31 -16.55 5.03
CA ARG A 15 -15.67 -16.08 3.69
C ARG A 15 -14.44 -15.70 2.88
N ALA A 16 -13.49 -14.97 3.47
CA ALA A 16 -12.23 -14.64 2.83
C ALA A 16 -11.41 -15.90 2.51
N LEU A 17 -11.35 -16.86 3.44
CA LEU A 17 -10.66 -18.13 3.17
C LEU A 17 -11.23 -18.89 1.97
N ARG A 18 -12.56 -18.97 1.85
CA ARG A 18 -13.21 -19.56 0.66
C ARG A 18 -12.89 -18.80 -0.63
N HIS A 19 -12.75 -17.48 -0.55
CA HIS A 19 -12.28 -16.71 -1.69
C HIS A 19 -10.83 -17.06 -2.05
N TYR A 20 -9.96 -17.24 -1.06
CA TYR A 20 -8.55 -17.59 -1.31
C TYR A 20 -8.42 -19.01 -1.89
N GLU A 21 -9.29 -19.94 -1.48
CA GLU A 21 -9.45 -21.25 -2.12
C GLU A 21 -9.86 -21.11 -3.59
N SER A 22 -10.84 -20.25 -3.90
CA SER A 22 -11.32 -20.05 -5.27
C SER A 22 -10.24 -19.51 -6.22
N LEU A 23 -9.26 -18.76 -5.67
CA LEU A 23 -8.11 -18.26 -6.41
C LEU A 23 -6.92 -19.24 -6.40
N GLY A 24 -7.04 -20.39 -5.73
CA GLY A 24 -5.97 -21.40 -5.61
C GLY A 24 -4.82 -21.00 -4.67
N LEU A 25 -4.97 -19.90 -3.92
CA LEU A 25 -3.97 -19.42 -2.95
C LEU A 25 -3.97 -20.23 -1.65
N LEU A 26 -5.11 -20.84 -1.33
CA LEU A 26 -5.27 -21.77 -0.21
C LEU A 26 -5.72 -23.14 -0.74
N PRO A 27 -5.12 -24.25 -0.30
CA PRO A 27 -5.57 -25.57 -0.71
C PRO A 27 -6.90 -25.95 -0.05
N ALA A 28 -7.77 -26.62 -0.78
CA ALA A 28 -9.08 -27.07 -0.31
C ALA A 28 -9.06 -28.57 0.09
N ARG A 29 -8.10 -28.97 0.94
CA ARG A 29 -7.96 -30.36 1.39
C ARG A 29 -9.15 -30.79 2.24
N ARG A 30 -9.56 -32.07 2.11
CA ARG A 30 -10.64 -32.67 2.90
C ARG A 30 -10.12 -33.86 3.68
N ASP A 31 -10.60 -34.00 4.92
CA ASP A 31 -10.36 -35.17 5.76
C ASP A 31 -11.16 -36.39 5.28
N HIS A 32 -10.88 -37.57 5.87
CA HIS A 32 -11.60 -38.82 5.58
C HIS A 32 -13.12 -38.74 5.88
N ARG A 33 -13.56 -37.72 6.63
CA ARG A 33 -14.97 -37.48 6.96
C ARG A 33 -15.61 -36.45 6.02
N GLY A 34 -14.91 -36.00 4.97
CA GLY A 34 -15.41 -35.06 3.97
C GLY A 34 -15.37 -33.58 4.38
N HIS A 35 -14.81 -33.24 5.54
CA HIS A 35 -14.72 -31.87 6.02
C HIS A 35 -13.41 -31.22 5.59
N ARG A 36 -13.41 -29.90 5.37
CA ARG A 36 -12.17 -29.15 5.12
C ARG A 36 -11.23 -29.26 6.31
N ASP A 37 -9.96 -29.51 6.02
CA ASP A 37 -8.90 -29.59 7.02
C ASP A 37 -7.64 -28.85 6.55
N TYR A 38 -7.04 -28.12 7.47
CA TYR A 38 -5.90 -27.23 7.22
C TYR A 38 -4.80 -27.44 8.25
N ASP A 39 -3.56 -27.19 7.86
CA ASP A 39 -2.37 -27.35 8.70
C ASP A 39 -1.65 -26.02 8.96
N GLU A 40 -0.56 -26.07 9.74
CA GLU A 40 0.26 -24.92 10.07
C GLU A 40 0.89 -24.27 8.83
N ASN A 41 1.11 -25.03 7.74
CA ASN A 41 1.61 -24.48 6.49
C ASN A 41 0.56 -23.57 5.85
N ASP A 42 -0.71 -23.97 5.87
CA ASP A 42 -1.81 -23.13 5.39
C ASP A 42 -1.92 -21.83 6.19
N LEU A 43 -1.75 -21.89 7.52
CA LEU A 43 -1.72 -20.70 8.37
C LEU A 43 -0.54 -19.79 8.00
N ARG A 44 0.64 -20.37 7.72
CA ARG A 44 1.81 -19.62 7.28
C ARG A 44 1.59 -18.93 5.93
N LEU A 45 0.96 -19.61 4.97
CA LEU A 45 0.56 -19.01 3.70
C LEU A 45 -0.37 -17.82 3.91
N LEU A 46 -1.38 -17.97 4.77
CA LEU A 46 -2.35 -16.90 5.05
C LEU A 46 -1.71 -15.69 5.72
N ARG A 47 -0.80 -15.90 6.67
CA ARG A 47 -0.05 -14.81 7.30
C ARG A 47 0.80 -14.05 6.29
N GLN A 48 1.45 -14.76 5.36
CA GLN A 48 2.20 -14.13 4.27
C GLN A 48 1.29 -13.27 3.39
N ILE A 49 0.14 -13.79 2.97
CA ILE A 49 -0.83 -13.05 2.16
C ILE A 49 -1.29 -11.79 2.90
N ARG A 50 -1.58 -11.89 4.21
CA ARG A 50 -2.05 -10.76 5.02
C ARG A 50 -1.02 -9.64 5.11
N VAL A 51 0.23 -9.98 5.41
CA VAL A 51 1.33 -9.00 5.45
C VAL A 51 1.48 -8.26 4.12
N LEU A 52 1.36 -8.98 2.99
CA LEU A 52 1.42 -8.36 1.66
C LEU A 52 0.21 -7.45 1.40
N GLN A 53 -1.00 -7.86 1.81
CA GLN A 53 -2.19 -7.02 1.67
C GLN A 53 -2.07 -5.72 2.49
N ASP A 54 -1.42 -5.76 3.65
CA ASP A 54 -1.15 -4.56 4.46
C ASP A 54 -0.20 -3.58 3.76
N PHE A 55 0.65 -4.06 2.85
CA PHE A 55 1.50 -3.23 1.97
C PHE A 55 0.79 -2.79 0.68
N GLY A 56 -0.50 -3.07 0.54
CA GLY A 56 -1.29 -2.67 -0.63
C GLY A 56 -1.12 -3.58 -1.85
N PHE A 57 -0.60 -4.80 -1.67
CA PHE A 57 -0.64 -5.80 -2.74
C PHE A 57 -2.06 -6.35 -2.92
N GLY A 58 -2.46 -6.47 -4.18
CA GLY A 58 -3.64 -7.21 -4.57
C GLY A 58 -3.49 -8.70 -4.26
N LEU A 59 -4.61 -9.38 -4.09
CA LEU A 59 -4.62 -10.79 -3.67
C LEU A 59 -3.92 -11.71 -4.69
N GLU A 60 -4.13 -11.49 -5.99
CA GLU A 60 -3.46 -12.23 -7.06
C GLU A 60 -1.95 -11.98 -7.11
N GLU A 61 -1.51 -10.76 -6.75
CA GLU A 61 -0.08 -10.41 -6.70
C GLU A 61 0.67 -11.20 -5.61
N THR A 62 -0.05 -11.77 -4.63
CA THR A 62 0.55 -12.60 -3.57
C THR A 62 0.94 -14.01 -4.04
N ARG A 63 0.48 -14.44 -5.23
CA ARG A 63 0.67 -15.80 -5.74
C ARG A 63 2.14 -16.24 -5.79
N PRO A 64 3.10 -15.44 -6.31
CA PRO A 64 4.51 -15.84 -6.35
C PRO A 64 5.09 -16.11 -4.97
N PHE A 65 4.60 -15.43 -3.93
CA PHE A 65 5.04 -15.64 -2.56
C PHE A 65 4.48 -16.94 -1.98
N VAL A 66 3.20 -17.21 -2.24
CA VAL A 66 2.56 -18.48 -1.88
C VAL A 66 3.26 -19.66 -2.54
N GLU A 67 3.59 -19.56 -3.82
CA GLU A 67 4.31 -20.58 -4.57
C GLU A 67 5.73 -20.80 -4.02
N CYS A 68 6.44 -19.72 -3.70
CA CYS A 68 7.74 -19.80 -3.06
C CYS A 68 7.68 -20.57 -1.73
N LEU A 69 6.67 -20.29 -0.91
CA LEU A 69 6.46 -21.00 0.35
C LEU A 69 6.12 -22.48 0.15
N ARG A 70 5.28 -22.79 -0.84
CA ARG A 70 4.92 -24.17 -1.19
C ARG A 70 6.11 -24.98 -1.73
N ALA A 71 7.09 -24.32 -2.34
CA ALA A 71 8.35 -24.95 -2.76
C ALA A 71 9.29 -25.29 -1.59
N GLY A 72 8.90 -25.01 -0.34
CA GLY A 72 9.66 -25.36 0.86
C GLY A 72 10.64 -24.28 1.33
N HIS A 73 10.57 -23.07 0.76
CA HIS A 73 11.46 -21.99 1.16
C HIS A 73 11.14 -21.44 2.57
N PRO A 74 12.18 -20.98 3.30
CA PRO A 74 12.04 -20.47 4.67
C PRO A 74 11.28 -19.14 4.75
N SER A 75 11.14 -18.41 3.64
CA SER A 75 10.28 -17.23 3.50
C SER A 75 9.71 -17.14 2.08
N GLY A 76 8.64 -16.34 1.92
CA GLY A 76 7.90 -16.26 0.65
C GLY A 76 8.56 -15.35 -0.38
N ASP A 77 9.62 -14.66 0.00
CA ASP A 77 10.23 -13.57 -0.75
C ASP A 77 11.67 -13.86 -1.21
N VAL A 78 12.12 -15.12 -1.13
CA VAL A 78 13.46 -15.53 -1.64
C VAL A 78 13.45 -15.93 -3.10
N CYS A 79 12.28 -16.18 -3.69
CA CYS A 79 12.17 -16.63 -5.06
C CYS A 79 12.30 -15.47 -6.06
N PRO A 80 12.85 -15.70 -7.27
CA PRO A 80 12.96 -14.65 -8.29
C PRO A 80 11.62 -13.99 -8.64
N ALA A 81 10.53 -14.77 -8.68
CA ALA A 81 9.20 -14.28 -9.02
C ALA A 81 8.60 -13.37 -7.93
N SER A 82 8.78 -13.71 -6.64
CA SER A 82 8.37 -12.85 -5.52
C SER A 82 9.17 -11.54 -5.49
N LEU A 83 10.48 -11.61 -5.75
CA LEU A 83 11.33 -10.42 -5.84
C LEU A 83 10.95 -9.51 -7.02
N ALA A 84 10.59 -10.10 -8.17
CA ALA A 84 10.07 -9.34 -9.31
C ALA A 84 8.77 -8.61 -8.96
N THR A 85 7.90 -9.25 -8.16
CA THR A 85 6.64 -8.64 -7.71
C THR A 85 6.89 -7.45 -6.78
N TYR A 86 7.85 -7.54 -5.86
CA TYR A 86 8.26 -6.38 -5.06
C TYR A 86 8.82 -5.23 -5.91
N ARG A 87 9.65 -5.52 -6.91
CA ARG A 87 10.17 -4.48 -7.82
C ARG A 87 9.06 -3.80 -8.61
N ALA A 88 8.07 -4.56 -9.08
CA ALA A 88 6.91 -4.01 -9.78
C ALA A 88 6.10 -3.09 -8.85
N LYS A 89 5.87 -3.50 -7.60
CA LYS A 89 5.14 -2.68 -6.63
C LYS A 89 5.89 -1.39 -6.28
N LEU A 90 7.20 -1.46 -6.11
CA LEU A 90 8.02 -0.26 -5.90
C LEU A 90 7.88 0.71 -7.07
N ALA A 91 7.96 0.23 -8.32
CA ALA A 91 7.78 1.08 -9.50
C ALA A 91 6.38 1.72 -9.57
N GLU A 92 5.32 0.98 -9.19
CA GLU A 92 3.97 1.53 -9.08
C GLU A 92 3.89 2.64 -8.02
N LEU A 93 4.42 2.38 -6.82
CA LEU A 93 4.42 3.34 -5.72
C LEU A 93 5.23 4.59 -6.08
N ASP A 94 6.39 4.44 -6.70
CA ASP A 94 7.23 5.56 -7.13
C ASP A 94 6.50 6.43 -8.16
N ALA A 95 5.75 5.83 -9.09
CA ALA A 95 4.93 6.56 -10.06
C ALA A 95 3.83 7.37 -9.37
N VAL A 96 3.11 6.76 -8.42
CA VAL A 96 2.06 7.44 -7.64
C VAL A 96 2.65 8.57 -6.78
N ILE A 97 3.80 8.35 -6.15
CA ILE A 97 4.50 9.37 -5.36
C ILE A 97 4.88 10.55 -6.26
N ALA A 98 5.39 10.29 -7.46
CA ALA A 98 5.76 11.34 -8.40
C ALA A 98 4.54 12.19 -8.81
N GLU A 99 3.42 11.55 -9.14
CA GLU A 99 2.17 12.22 -9.49
C GLU A 99 1.63 13.07 -8.32
N LEU A 100 1.53 12.49 -7.13
CA LEU A 100 1.05 13.21 -5.94
C LEU A 100 1.98 14.37 -5.54
N THR A 101 3.28 14.22 -5.77
CA THR A 101 4.27 15.28 -5.57
C THR A 101 3.99 16.45 -6.53
N GLN A 102 3.74 16.18 -7.81
CA GLN A 102 3.39 17.21 -8.80
C GLN A 102 2.11 17.96 -8.41
N VAL A 103 1.04 17.23 -8.08
CA VAL A 103 -0.24 17.83 -7.67
C VAL A 103 -0.06 18.69 -6.41
N ARG A 104 0.66 18.21 -5.41
CA ARG A 104 0.96 18.96 -4.18
C ARG A 104 1.68 20.27 -4.49
N ASP A 105 2.66 20.23 -5.38
CA ASP A 105 3.48 21.41 -5.71
C ASP A 105 2.67 22.44 -6.51
N GLU A 106 1.76 21.99 -7.38
CA GLU A 106 0.80 22.87 -8.06
C GLU A 106 -0.16 23.55 -7.08
N VAL A 107 -0.74 22.80 -6.15
CA VAL A 107 -1.63 23.35 -5.11
C VAL A 107 -0.88 24.37 -4.26
N ARG A 108 0.38 24.09 -3.89
CA ARG A 108 1.22 25.02 -3.13
C ARG A 108 1.44 26.33 -3.90
N SER A 109 1.76 26.26 -5.18
CA SER A 109 1.96 27.46 -6.01
C SER A 109 0.68 28.30 -6.08
N ARG A 110 -0.47 27.68 -6.35
CA ARG A 110 -1.76 28.37 -6.40
C ARG A 110 -2.10 29.06 -5.08
N LEU A 111 -1.84 28.40 -3.95
CA LEU A 111 -2.03 28.97 -2.63
C LEU A 111 -1.16 30.21 -2.41
N GLN A 112 0.13 30.14 -2.72
CA GLN A 112 1.05 31.28 -2.60
C GLN A 112 0.60 32.49 -3.42
N HIS A 113 0.13 32.26 -4.64
CA HIS A 113 -0.41 33.33 -5.48
C HIS A 113 -1.67 33.97 -4.88
N ALA A 114 -2.60 33.15 -4.37
CA ALA A 114 -3.82 33.65 -3.75
C ALA A 114 -3.54 34.45 -2.47
N GLU A 115 -2.60 33.99 -1.64
CA GLU A 115 -2.15 34.70 -0.44
C GLU A 115 -1.50 36.04 -0.79
N ALA A 116 -0.62 36.08 -1.81
CA ALA A 116 0.02 37.31 -2.26
C ALA A 116 -1.00 38.33 -2.82
N ALA A 117 -2.03 37.87 -3.53
CA ALA A 117 -3.09 38.74 -4.04
C ALA A 117 -4.01 39.29 -2.94
N THR A 118 -4.10 38.59 -1.81
CA THR A 118 -4.92 38.98 -0.65
C THR A 118 -4.11 39.84 0.34
N ALA A 119 -2.77 39.88 0.20
CA ALA A 119 -1.93 40.71 1.04
C ALA A 119 -2.29 42.20 0.85
N PRO A 120 -2.58 42.94 1.93
CA PRO A 120 -2.87 44.36 1.83
C PRO A 120 -1.66 45.07 1.21
N ALA A 121 -1.92 45.92 0.21
CA ALA A 121 -0.88 46.75 -0.39
C ALA A 121 -0.14 47.52 0.72
N PRO A 122 1.21 47.61 0.67
CA PRO A 122 1.92 48.47 1.60
C PRO A 122 1.34 49.88 1.48
N ALA A 123 0.94 50.47 2.61
CA ALA A 123 0.40 51.82 2.63
C ALA A 123 1.35 52.75 1.85
N PRO A 124 0.85 53.63 0.98
CA PRO A 124 1.71 54.54 0.25
C PRO A 124 2.52 55.33 1.29
N ALA A 125 3.83 55.14 1.28
CA ALA A 125 4.71 55.96 2.09
C ALA A 125 4.61 57.37 1.53
N CYS A 126 3.81 58.22 2.19
CA CYS A 126 3.84 59.66 1.96
C CYS A 126 5.21 60.17 2.42
N VAL A 127 6.20 60.06 1.54
CA VAL A 127 7.50 60.69 1.74
C VAL A 127 7.29 62.17 1.45
N PHE A 128 7.03 62.95 2.50
CA PHE A 128 7.06 64.40 2.41
C PHE A 128 8.53 64.82 2.24
N THR A 129 8.91 65.22 1.04
CA THR A 129 10.22 65.82 0.77
C THR A 129 10.12 67.32 1.08
N PRO A 130 10.70 67.83 2.19
CA PRO A 130 10.66 69.25 2.47
C PRO A 130 11.48 70.02 1.41
N PRO A 131 11.05 71.24 1.02
CA PRO A 131 11.77 72.04 0.05
C PRO A 131 13.16 72.40 0.59
N SER A 132 14.20 72.08 -0.17
CA SER A 132 15.57 72.49 0.10
C SER A 132 15.70 74.01 -0.13
N HIS A 133 15.87 74.78 0.94
CA HIS A 133 16.21 76.20 0.83
C HIS A 133 17.71 76.37 0.58
N PRO A 134 18.11 77.11 -0.48
CA PRO A 134 19.50 77.47 -0.69
C PRO A 134 19.87 78.70 0.16
N HIS A 135 21.00 78.64 0.86
CA HIS A 135 21.72 79.79 1.40
C HIS A 135 23.20 79.66 1.10
#